data_AF-A0A2E1GR47-F1
#
_entry.id   AF-A0A2E1GR47-F1
#
_cell.length_a   1.000
_cell.length_b   1.000
_cell.length_c   1.000
_cell.angle_alpha   90.00
_cell.angle_beta   90.00
_cell.angle_gamma   90.00
#
_symmetry.space_group_name_H-M   'P 1'
#
loop_
_entity.id
_entity.type
_entity.pdbx_description
1 polymer ?
#
loop_
_entity_poly.entity_id
_entity_poly.type
_entity_poly.pdbx_seq_one_letter_code
_entity_poly.pdbx_strand_id
1 'polypeptide(L)' 'WKNNLFVGSLIFEYLERIVLDGSKVVERIKVLDKIGRVRNVVESPNGFLYIGVDGKGIIKILPN' A
#
# COMPACT_ATOMS: atom_id res chain seq x y z
N TRP A 1 6.46 1.18 -9.39
CA TRP A 1 6.70 0.97 -7.95
C TRP A 1 8.11 0.50 -7.58
N LYS A 2 9.06 0.37 -8.53
CA LYS A 2 10.40 -0.16 -8.28
C LYS A 2 11.09 0.52 -7.08
N ASN A 3 11.63 -0.27 -6.15
CA ASN A 3 12.29 0.15 -4.90
C ASN A 3 11.42 0.89 -3.88
N ASN A 4 10.09 0.76 -3.95
CA ASN A 4 9.19 1.26 -2.91
C ASN A 4 8.63 0.11 -2.09
N LEU A 5 8.38 0.37 -0.80
CA LEU A 5 7.63 -0.53 0.06
C LEU A 5 6.19 -0.01 0.22
N PHE A 6 5.23 -0.91 0.19
CA PHE A 6 3.84 -0.61 0.52
C PHE A 6 3.49 -1.18 1.89
N VAL A 7 2.99 -0.33 2.77
CA VAL A 7 2.62 -0.71 4.13
C VAL A 7 1.17 -0.32 4.39
N GLY A 8 0.34 -1.34 4.64
CA GLY A 8 -1.02 -1.15 5.12
C GLY A 8 -1.05 -0.92 6.62
N SER A 9 -2.00 -0.11 7.09
CA SER A 9 -2.29 0.05 8.51
C SER A 9 -3.66 -0.52 8.85
N LEU A 10 -3.70 -1.34 9.90
CA LEU A 10 -4.95 -1.77 10.51
C LEU A 10 -5.64 -0.59 11.21
N ILE A 11 -5.04 -0.04 12.25
CA ILE A 11 -5.70 0.96 13.11
C ILE A 11 -5.90 2.31 12.43
N PHE A 12 -4.98 2.70 11.54
CA PHE A 12 -5.04 4.00 10.86
C PHE A 12 -5.69 3.92 9.47
N GLU A 13 -6.05 2.72 9.02
CA GLU A 13 -6.89 2.51 7.83
C GLU A 13 -6.38 3.16 6.54
N TYR A 14 -5.05 3.20 6.37
CA TYR A 14 -4.38 3.75 5.19
C TYR A 14 -3.47 2.73 4.52
N LEU A 15 -3.12 3.03 3.27
CA LEU A 15 -1.98 2.45 2.56
C LEU A 15 -0.92 3.54 2.38
N GLU A 16 0.31 3.24 2.78
CA GLU A 16 1.44 4.15 2.68
C GLU A 16 2.50 3.58 1.73
N ARG A 17 3.03 4.44 0.86
CA ARG A 17 4.24 4.20 0.06
C ARG A 17 5.44 4.74 0.82
N ILE A 18 6.43 3.89 1.02
CA ILE A 18 7.70 4.22 1.64
C ILE A 18 8.79 4.15 0.58
N VAL A 19 9.55 5.23 0.44
CA VAL A 19 10.72 5.30 -0.43
C VAL A 19 11.96 5.01 0.41
N LEU A 20 12.79 4.09 -0.07
CA LEU A 20 14.01 3.66 0.59
C LEU A 20 15.25 4.12 -0.19
N ASP A 21 16.25 4.60 0.54
CA ASP A 21 17.63 4.75 0.07
C ASP A 21 18.53 3.80 0.90
N GLY A 22 18.84 2.64 0.31
CA GLY A 22 19.43 1.52 1.03
C GLY A 22 18.54 1.05 2.17
N SER A 23 18.99 1.24 3.41
CA SER A 23 18.24 0.91 4.64
C SER A 23 17.53 2.11 5.27
N LYS A 24 17.63 3.30 4.67
CA LYS A 24 17.04 4.54 5.21
C LYS A 24 15.71 4.83 4.54
N VAL A 25 14.72 5.20 5.35
CA VAL A 25 13.45 5.76 4.86
C VAL A 25 13.68 7.23 4.52
N VAL A 26 13.52 7.60 3.25
CA VAL A 26 13.71 8.98 2.77
C VAL A 26 12.41 9.71 2.50
N GLU A 27 11.31 8.98 2.25
CA GLU A 27 9.99 9.59 2.02
C GLU A 27 8.88 8.62 2.44
N ARG A 28 7.75 9.19 2.91
CA ARG A 28 6.53 8.48 3.26
C ARG A 28 5.32 9.23 2.69
N ILE A 29 4.50 8.55 1.90
CA ILE A 29 3.30 9.13 1.29
C ILE A 29 2.11 8.22 1.53
N LYS A 30 1.04 8.75 2.12
CA LYS A 30 -0.26 8.07 2.16
C LYS A 30 -0.87 8.10 0.77
N VAL A 31 -0.94 6.94 0.13
CA VAL A 31 -1.50 6.78 -1.22
C VAL A 31 -3.01 6.56 -1.18
N LEU A 32 -3.51 5.97 -0.10
CA LEU A 32 -4.93 5.82 0.18
C LEU A 32 -5.15 6.07 1.67
N ASP A 33 -6.18 6.83 2.01
CA ASP A 33 -6.54 7.15 3.40
C ASP A 33 -8.02 6.79 3.65
N LYS A 34 -8.33 6.38 4.89
CA LYS A 34 -9.69 6.00 5.31
C LYS A 34 -10.35 4.93 4.43
N ILE A 35 -9.56 3.99 3.93
CA ILE A 35 -10.05 2.89 3.10
C ILE A 35 -10.57 1.71 3.91
N GLY A 36 -10.34 1.71 5.22
CA GLY A 36 -10.60 0.60 6.14
C GLY A 36 -9.31 -0.12 6.52
N ARG A 37 -9.42 -1.06 7.45
CA ARG A 37 -8.28 -1.84 7.97
C ARG A 37 -7.60 -2.64 6.86
N VAL A 38 -6.37 -2.25 6.49
CA VAL A 38 -5.61 -2.91 5.42
C VAL A 38 -4.87 -4.12 5.99
N ARG A 39 -5.15 -5.31 5.48
CA ARG A 39 -4.63 -6.57 6.03
C ARG A 39 -3.57 -7.25 5.18
N ASN A 40 -3.61 -7.04 3.88
CA ASN A 40 -2.60 -7.56 2.97
C ASN A 40 -2.40 -6.61 1.80
N VAL A 41 -1.18 -6.59 1.24
CA VAL A 41 -0.81 -5.81 0.07
C VAL A 41 0.07 -6.67 -0.82
N VAL A 42 -0.34 -6.86 -2.08
CA VAL A 42 0.38 -7.71 -3.05
C VAL A 42 0.55 -6.94 -4.35
N GLU A 43 1.78 -6.91 -4.87
CA GLU A 43 2.05 -6.44 -6.23
C GLU A 43 1.92 -7.62 -7.20
N SER A 44 1.11 -7.44 -8.24
CA SER A 44 0.99 -8.41 -9.32
C SER A 44 2.19 -8.37 -10.27
N PRO A 45 2.45 -9.43 -11.06
CA PRO A 45 3.50 -9.41 -12.09
C PRO A 45 3.36 -8.26 -13.10
N ASN A 46 2.15 -7.73 -13.27
CA ASN A 46 1.83 -6.63 -14.18
C ASN A 46 1.97 -5.23 -13.52
N GLY A 47 2.44 -5.16 -12.26
CA GLY A 47 2.69 -3.90 -11.54
C GLY A 47 1.46 -3.26 -10.89
N PHE A 48 0.30 -3.91 -10.90
CA PHE A 48 -0.87 -3.47 -10.12
C PHE A 48 -0.76 -3.91 -8.66
N LEU A 49 -1.26 -3.08 -7.74
CA LEU A 49 -1.39 -3.43 -6.33
C LEU A 49 -2.79 -3.98 -6.05
N TYR A 50 -2.84 -5.05 -5.28
CA TYR A 50 -4.05 -5.65 -4.74
C TYR A 50 -3.99 -5.58 -3.23
N ILE A 51 -5.04 -5.05 -2.61
CA ILE A 51 -5.11 -4.88 -1.16
C ILE A 51 -6.31 -5.63 -0.59
N GLY A 52 -6.07 -6.36 0.50
CA GLY A 52 -7.14 -6.97 1.29
C GLY A 52 -7.59 -5.99 2.38
N VAL A 53 -8.88 -5.67 2.40
CA VAL A 53 -9.46 -4.73 3.37
C VAL A 53 -10.61 -5.41 4.13
N ASP A 54 -10.57 -5.32 5.46
CA ASP A 54 -11.60 -5.94 6.31
C ASP A 54 -12.99 -5.42 5.94
N GLY A 55 -13.94 -6.33 5.74
CA GLY A 55 -15.33 -6.02 5.36
C GLY A 55 -15.54 -5.56 3.91
N LYS A 56 -14.47 -5.32 3.12
CA LYS A 56 -14.56 -4.90 1.71
C LYS A 56 -13.98 -5.90 0.71
N GLY A 57 -13.19 -6.87 1.18
CA GLY A 57 -12.58 -7.89 0.33
C GLY A 57 -11.31 -7.39 -0.35
N ILE A 58 -11.06 -7.83 -1.59
CA ILE A 58 -9.85 -7.51 -2.34
C ILE A 58 -10.13 -6.36 -3.31
N ILE A 59 -9.34 -5.29 -3.20
CA ILE A 59 -9.43 -4.10 -4.04
C ILE A 59 -8.19 -4.01 -4.93
N LYS A 60 -8.38 -3.75 -6.23
CA LYS A 60 -7.30 -3.47 -7.17
C LYS A 60 -7.05 -1.97 -7.24
N ILE A 61 -5.80 -1.55 -7.08
CA ILE A 61 -5.37 -0.15 -7.25
C ILE A 61 -4.87 0.03 -8.68
N LEU A 62 -5.42 1.04 -9.35
CA LEU A 62 -4.97 1.48 -10.67
C LEU A 62 -4.06 2.71 -10.49
N PRO A 63 -2.81 2.68 -10.97
CA PRO A 63 -1.98 3.88 -11.02
C PRO A 63 -2.56 4.86 -12.05
N ASN A 64 -2.57 6.15 -11.72
CA ASN A 64 -2.79 7.25 -12.67
C ASN A 64 -1.46 7.71 -13.27
#